data_AF-A0A7S4KB29-F1
#
_entry.id   AF-A0A7S4KB29-F1
#
_cell.length_a   1.000
_cell.length_b   1.000
_cell.length_c   1.000
_cell.angle_alpha   90.00
_cell.angle_beta   90.00
_cell.angle_gamma   90.00
#
_symmetry.space_group_name_H-M   'P 1'
#
loop_
_entity.id
_entity.type
_entity.pdbx_description
1 polymer ?
#
loop_
_entity_poly.entity_id
_entity_poly.type
_entity_poly.pdbx_seq_one_letter_code
_entity_poly.pdbx_strand_id
1 'polypeptide(L)'
;MLRIHYGDQKSVAVKSTPATRMIDVLIEVCEKTGHHPHQTGLFVSSKELDLSLTHRASSLPPSSEVHLKPLNLDHRKVKVAVRVDTGKGRERREATVLTSQTTLWSLLLKLEKEEGDLTKRTTTDKKYLLPQIRTMGWKTNGSVEQLCSLTLCNAGFRTGSVMLDISFQSSDFSLEKITTTIEDLISRLSPSPSPSPSPSLMEISIEEPSLPFPSAPHSSSSSSSSSSSS
;
A
#
# COMPACT_ATOMS: atom_id res chain seq x y z
N MET A 1 6.23 -24.99 -16.48
CA MET A 1 7.35 -24.04 -16.64
C MET A 1 6.82 -22.91 -17.51
N LEU A 2 6.87 -21.68 -17.03
CA LEU A 2 6.37 -20.50 -17.74
C LEU A 2 7.55 -19.70 -18.28
N ARG A 3 7.48 -19.26 -19.54
CA ARG A 3 8.49 -18.40 -20.15
C ARG A 3 7.98 -16.96 -20.14
N ILE A 4 8.78 -16.06 -19.59
CA ILE A 4 8.46 -14.63 -19.51
C ILE A 4 9.49 -13.87 -20.32
N HIS A 5 9.02 -13.13 -21.32
CA HIS A 5 9.82 -12.32 -22.22
C HIS A 5 9.98 -10.93 -21.63
N TYR A 6 11.20 -10.39 -21.63
CA TYR A 6 11.50 -9.04 -21.15
C TYR A 6 12.42 -8.34 -22.14
N GLY A 7 12.03 -7.13 -22.56
CA GLY A 7 12.69 -6.42 -23.67
C GLY A 7 12.48 -7.10 -25.03
N ASP A 8 13.35 -6.77 -25.99
CA ASP A 8 13.17 -7.09 -27.41
C ASP A 8 13.45 -8.57 -27.75
N GLN A 9 14.34 -9.25 -27.00
CA GLN A 9 14.73 -10.65 -27.28
C GLN A 9 15.12 -11.52 -26.07
N LYS A 10 14.98 -11.04 -24.82
CA LYS A 10 15.37 -11.83 -23.64
C LYS A 10 14.17 -12.55 -23.03
N SER A 11 14.39 -13.79 -22.55
CA SER A 11 13.35 -14.56 -21.85
C SER A 11 13.92 -15.28 -20.64
N VAL A 12 13.13 -15.33 -19.56
CA VAL A 12 13.43 -16.10 -18.34
C VAL A 12 12.41 -17.23 -18.21
N ALA A 13 12.89 -18.43 -17.91
CA ALA A 13 12.03 -19.55 -17.54
C ALA A 13 11.85 -19.61 -16.02
N VAL A 14 10.60 -19.67 -15.58
CA VAL A 14 10.21 -19.80 -14.17
C VAL A 14 9.51 -21.13 -13.93
N LYS A 15 9.86 -21.79 -12.82
CA LYS A 15 9.23 -23.04 -12.39
C LYS A 15 7.87 -22.72 -11.75
N SER A 16 6.85 -22.52 -12.58
CA SER A 16 5.47 -22.38 -12.12
C SER A 16 4.77 -23.74 -11.97
N THR A 17 3.98 -23.88 -10.91
CA THR A 17 2.98 -24.94 -10.77
C THR A 17 1.58 -24.36 -11.06
N PRO A 18 0.57 -25.20 -11.38
CA PRO A 18 -0.81 -24.72 -11.58
C PRO A 18 -1.40 -23.96 -10.38
N ALA A 19 -0.89 -24.23 -9.17
CA ALA A 19 -1.30 -23.59 -7.93
C ALA A 19 -0.48 -22.31 -7.60
N THR A 20 0.66 -22.09 -8.26
CA THR A 20 1.50 -20.92 -8.03
C THR A 20 0.76 -19.65 -8.45
N ARG A 21 0.83 -18.60 -7.63
CA ARG A 21 0.21 -17.31 -7.94
C ARG A 21 1.07 -16.54 -8.93
N MET A 22 0.42 -15.74 -9.78
CA MET A 22 1.11 -14.91 -10.77
C MET A 22 1.93 -13.79 -10.13
N ILE A 23 1.56 -13.33 -8.94
CA ILE A 23 2.39 -12.40 -8.16
C ILE A 23 3.73 -13.02 -7.72
N ASP A 24 3.74 -14.29 -7.29
CA ASP A 24 4.97 -14.98 -6.88
C ASP A 24 5.90 -15.20 -8.08
N VAL A 25 5.31 -15.53 -9.23
CA VAL A 25 6.04 -15.63 -10.50
C VAL A 25 6.65 -14.28 -10.89
N LEU A 26 5.91 -13.17 -10.74
CA LEU A 26 6.45 -11.85 -11.02
C LEU A 26 7.64 -11.53 -10.10
N ILE A 27 7.54 -11.84 -8.80
CA ILE A 27 8.63 -11.62 -7.84
C ILE A 27 9.87 -12.42 -8.26
N GLU A 28 9.72 -13.71 -8.58
CA GLU A 28 10.85 -14.56 -9.02
C GLU A 28 11.48 -14.06 -10.33
N VAL A 29 10.69 -13.53 -11.27
CA VAL A 29 11.23 -12.90 -12.49
C VAL A 29 11.95 -11.60 -12.16
N CYS A 30 11.37 -10.76 -11.32
CA CYS A 30 11.94 -9.48 -10.92
C CYS A 30 13.31 -9.68 -10.26
N GLU A 31 13.43 -10.67 -9.36
CA GLU A 31 14.70 -11.04 -8.72
C GLU A 31 15.76 -11.49 -9.73
N LYS A 32 15.38 -12.28 -10.74
CA LYS A 32 16.31 -12.76 -11.77
C LYS A 32 16.72 -11.70 -12.79
N THR A 33 15.85 -10.71 -13.02
CA THR A 33 16.04 -9.68 -14.04
C THR A 33 16.55 -8.35 -13.49
N GLY A 34 16.53 -8.17 -12.16
CA GLY A 34 16.90 -6.91 -11.50
C GLY A 34 15.84 -5.81 -11.61
N HIS A 35 14.59 -6.16 -11.92
CA HIS A 35 13.48 -5.21 -11.98
C HIS A 35 12.71 -5.14 -10.66
N HIS A 36 12.03 -4.02 -10.40
CA HIS A 36 11.15 -3.90 -9.23
C HIS A 36 9.73 -4.39 -9.52
N PRO A 37 9.12 -5.20 -8.63
CA PRO A 37 7.77 -5.72 -8.82
C PRO A 37 6.70 -4.63 -8.81
N HIS A 38 6.99 -3.46 -8.24
CA HIS A 38 6.08 -2.30 -8.20
C HIS A 38 6.11 -1.46 -9.47
N GLN A 39 7.17 -1.58 -10.26
CA GLN A 39 7.38 -0.83 -11.50
C GLN A 39 7.20 -1.71 -12.73
N THR A 40 6.75 -2.95 -12.56
CA THR A 40 6.61 -3.93 -13.64
C THR A 40 5.29 -4.69 -13.53
N GLY A 41 4.76 -5.09 -14.68
CA GLY A 41 3.56 -5.91 -14.80
C GLY A 41 3.73 -6.99 -15.85
N LEU A 42 2.96 -8.07 -15.71
CA LEU A 42 2.89 -9.14 -16.69
C LEU A 42 1.76 -8.85 -17.68
N PHE A 43 2.04 -8.98 -18.97
CA PHE A 43 1.09 -8.73 -20.05
C PHE A 43 1.02 -9.94 -20.99
N VAL A 44 -0.17 -10.26 -21.45
CA VAL A 44 -0.42 -11.32 -22.42
C VAL A 44 -1.20 -10.72 -23.58
N SER A 45 -0.64 -10.77 -24.78
CA SER A 45 -1.29 -10.22 -25.99
C SER A 45 -1.83 -8.80 -25.77
N SER A 46 -1.01 -7.94 -25.16
CA SER A 46 -1.31 -6.54 -24.79
C SER A 46 -2.30 -6.32 -23.63
N LYS A 47 -2.87 -7.36 -23.04
CA LYS A 47 -3.71 -7.26 -21.84
C LYS A 47 -2.89 -7.47 -20.57
N GLU A 48 -3.08 -6.63 -19.55
CA GLU A 48 -2.48 -6.82 -18.22
C GLU A 48 -3.04 -8.09 -17.57
N LEU A 49 -2.16 -8.94 -17.09
CA LEU A 49 -2.51 -10.17 -16.39
C LEU A 49 -2.90 -9.85 -14.95
N ASP A 50 -4.01 -10.42 -14.49
CA ASP A 50 -4.38 -10.33 -13.08
C ASP A 50 -3.43 -11.18 -12.23
N LEU A 51 -2.60 -10.49 -11.44
CA LEU A 51 -1.58 -11.13 -10.61
C LEU A 51 -2.14 -11.78 -9.35
N SER A 52 -3.40 -11.47 -9.00
CA SER A 52 -4.05 -12.09 -7.85
C SER A 52 -4.35 -13.57 -8.06
N LEU A 53 -4.48 -13.99 -9.33
CA LEU A 53 -4.85 -15.33 -9.76
C LEU A 53 -3.68 -16.32 -9.75
N THR A 54 -4.02 -17.62 -9.73
CA THR A 54 -3.08 -18.72 -9.95
C THR A 54 -2.81 -18.94 -11.43
N HIS A 55 -1.72 -19.64 -11.75
CA HIS A 55 -1.37 -20.01 -13.14
C HIS A 55 -2.52 -20.73 -13.87
N ARG A 56 -3.28 -21.56 -13.16
CA ARG A 56 -4.44 -22.24 -13.73
C ARG A 56 -5.62 -21.30 -13.94
N ALA A 57 -5.89 -20.41 -12.97
CA ALA A 57 -7.04 -19.50 -13.02
C ALA A 57 -6.83 -18.34 -14.01
N SER A 58 -5.59 -17.96 -14.29
CA SER A 58 -5.25 -16.96 -15.28
C SER A 58 -5.55 -17.39 -16.72
N SER A 59 -5.95 -18.66 -16.93
CA SER A 59 -6.39 -19.21 -18.22
C SER A 59 -5.43 -18.89 -19.35
N LEU A 60 -4.12 -18.98 -19.07
CA LEU A 60 -3.08 -18.76 -20.06
C LEU A 60 -3.09 -19.89 -21.10
N PRO A 61 -3.29 -19.58 -22.39
CA PRO A 61 -3.04 -20.54 -23.45
C PRO A 61 -1.64 -21.16 -23.34
N PRO A 62 -1.47 -22.44 -23.72
CA PRO A 62 -0.18 -23.11 -23.67
C PRO A 62 0.89 -22.44 -24.55
N SER A 63 0.49 -21.67 -25.56
CA SER A 63 1.37 -20.90 -26.46
C SER A 63 1.41 -19.40 -26.14
N SER A 64 0.96 -18.97 -24.96
CA SER A 64 0.95 -17.55 -24.63
C SER A 64 2.33 -17.02 -24.27
N GLU A 65 2.76 -16.03 -25.04
CA GLU A 65 3.93 -15.22 -24.72
C GLU A 65 3.56 -14.20 -23.64
N VAL A 66 4.10 -14.39 -22.44
CA VAL A 66 3.94 -13.44 -21.34
C VAL A 66 5.08 -12.44 -21.43
N HIS A 67 4.76 -11.16 -21.56
CA HIS A 67 5.74 -10.08 -21.61
C HIS A 67 5.78 -9.34 -20.27
N LEU A 68 6.98 -9.12 -19.76
CA LEU A 68 7.26 -8.18 -18.68
C LEU A 68 7.35 -6.79 -19.29
N LYS A 69 6.44 -5.90 -18.89
CA LYS A 69 6.48 -4.48 -19.29
C LYS A 69 6.59 -3.59 -18.05
N PRO A 70 7.23 -2.42 -18.16
CA PRO A 70 7.21 -1.43 -17.10
C PRO A 70 5.77 -0.97 -16.87
N LEU A 71 5.37 -0.93 -15.60
CA LEU A 71 4.05 -0.50 -15.16
C LEU A 71 4.19 0.34 -13.90
N ASN A 72 3.69 1.57 -13.93
CA ASN A 72 3.65 2.39 -12.73
C ASN A 72 2.38 2.03 -11.91
N LEU A 73 2.60 1.59 -10.67
CA LEU A 73 1.53 1.26 -9.72
C LEU A 73 1.21 2.40 -8.74
N ASP A 74 1.95 3.51 -8.81
CA ASP A 74 1.77 4.65 -7.94
C ASP A 74 0.39 5.26 -8.21
N HIS A 75 -0.43 5.36 -7.15
CA HIS A 75 -1.81 5.86 -7.19
C HIS A 75 -2.83 5.04 -8.01
N ARG A 76 -2.53 3.79 -8.41
CA ARG A 76 -3.56 2.94 -9.03
C ARG A 76 -4.73 2.70 -8.08
N LYS A 77 -5.94 2.91 -8.58
CA LYS A 77 -7.18 2.69 -7.84
C LYS A 77 -7.71 1.29 -8.09
N VAL A 78 -8.10 0.60 -7.02
CA VAL A 78 -8.70 -0.73 -7.04
C VAL A 78 -10.03 -0.65 -6.30
N LYS A 79 -11.08 -1.20 -6.91
CA LYS A 79 -12.39 -1.29 -6.29
C LYS A 79 -12.43 -2.55 -5.43
N VAL A 80 -12.66 -2.41 -4.13
CA VAL A 80 -12.64 -3.54 -3.20
C VAL A 80 -14.02 -3.72 -2.59
N ALA A 81 -14.71 -4.79 -3.00
CA ALA A 81 -15.92 -5.25 -2.34
C ALA A 81 -15.56 -6.19 -1.20
N VAL A 82 -16.25 -6.05 -0.07
CA VAL A 82 -15.91 -6.81 1.13
C VAL A 82 -17.11 -7.60 1.59
N ARG A 83 -16.90 -8.84 1.96
CA ARG A 83 -17.86 -9.69 2.64
C ARG A 83 -17.31 -10.01 4.02
N VAL A 84 -18.11 -9.82 5.05
CA VAL A 84 -17.73 -10.11 6.44
C VAL A 84 -18.57 -11.27 6.94
N ASP A 85 -17.91 -12.35 7.33
CA ASP A 85 -18.54 -13.48 8.01
C ASP A 85 -18.54 -13.19 9.52
N THR A 86 -19.71 -12.84 10.06
CA THR A 86 -19.85 -12.43 11.47
C THR A 86 -20.30 -13.56 12.39
N GLY A 87 -20.38 -14.80 11.89
CA GLY A 87 -20.92 -15.96 12.60
C GLY A 87 -22.46 -15.98 12.71
N LYS A 88 -23.12 -14.81 12.64
CA LYS A 88 -24.59 -14.67 12.56
C LYS A 88 -25.11 -14.59 11.12
N GLY A 89 -24.20 -14.47 10.15
CA GLY A 89 -24.50 -14.33 8.73
C GLY A 89 -23.31 -13.75 7.97
N ARG A 90 -23.43 -13.73 6.64
CA ARG A 90 -22.46 -13.06 5.76
C ARG A 90 -23.01 -11.70 5.37
N GLU A 91 -22.45 -10.66 5.94
CA GLU A 91 -22.76 -9.29 5.58
C GLU A 91 -21.93 -8.89 4.36
N ARG A 92 -22.59 -8.34 3.34
CA ARG A 92 -21.91 -7.80 2.16
C ARG A 92 -21.81 -6.30 2.31
N ARG A 93 -20.58 -5.79 2.30
CA ARG A 93 -20.29 -4.35 2.31
C ARG A 93 -20.09 -3.83 0.89
N GLU A 94 -20.44 -2.56 0.71
CA GLU A 94 -20.30 -1.89 -0.56
C GLU A 94 -18.82 -1.77 -0.97
N ALA A 95 -18.59 -1.65 -2.27
CA ALA A 95 -17.27 -1.65 -2.83
C ALA A 95 -16.58 -0.29 -2.68
N THR A 96 -15.60 -0.21 -1.79
CA THR A 96 -14.79 1.01 -1.56
C THR A 96 -13.66 1.09 -2.59
N VAL A 97 -13.39 2.28 -3.10
CA VAL A 97 -12.24 2.53 -3.98
C VAL A 97 -11.01 2.85 -3.13
N LEU A 98 -9.97 2.03 -3.25
CA LEU A 98 -8.72 2.15 -2.49
C LEU A 98 -7.53 2.27 -3.42
N THR A 99 -6.40 2.76 -2.90
CA THR A 99 -5.14 2.77 -3.65
C THR A 99 -4.45 1.41 -3.53
N SER A 100 -3.73 1.02 -4.57
CA SER A 100 -2.90 -0.19 -4.64
C SER A 100 -1.91 -0.34 -3.48
N GLN A 101 -1.42 0.77 -2.93
CA GLN A 101 -0.51 0.81 -1.78
C GLN A 101 -1.20 0.67 -0.41
N THR A 102 -2.54 0.67 -0.36
CA THR A 102 -3.27 0.50 0.91
C THR A 102 -2.97 -0.89 1.48
N THR A 103 -2.59 -0.95 2.77
CA THR A 103 -2.38 -2.22 3.48
C THR A 103 -3.70 -2.89 3.79
N LEU A 104 -3.68 -4.22 3.92
CA LEU A 104 -4.87 -4.97 4.34
C LEU A 104 -5.36 -4.53 5.73
N TRP A 105 -4.43 -4.18 6.64
CA TRP A 105 -4.77 -3.60 7.94
C TRP A 105 -5.49 -2.25 7.83
N SER A 106 -4.97 -1.32 7.03
CA SER A 106 -5.62 -0.02 6.80
C SER A 106 -6.99 -0.16 6.15
N LEU A 107 -7.18 -1.17 5.30
CA LEU A 107 -8.49 -1.53 4.75
C LEU A 107 -9.46 -1.94 5.87
N LEU A 108 -9.03 -2.80 6.80
CA LEU A 108 -9.86 -3.21 7.94
C LEU A 108 -10.27 -2.02 8.83
N LEU A 109 -9.34 -1.11 9.11
CA LEU A 109 -9.63 0.11 9.89
C LEU A 109 -10.62 1.04 9.18
N LYS A 110 -10.51 1.18 7.85
CA LYS A 110 -11.47 1.97 7.06
C LYS A 110 -12.87 1.37 7.12
N LEU A 111 -12.98 0.06 7.06
CA LEU A 111 -14.25 -0.64 7.18
C LEU A 111 -14.85 -0.57 8.60
N GLU A 112 -14.00 -0.58 9.63
CA GLU A 112 -14.42 -0.41 11.03
C GLU A 112 -15.02 0.98 11.27
N LYS A 113 -14.48 2.01 10.60
CA LYS A 113 -15.05 3.36 10.66
C LYS A 113 -16.47 3.43 10.09
N GLU A 114 -16.77 2.62 9.07
CA GLU A 114 -18.12 2.60 8.48
C GLU A 114 -19.07 1.75 9.31
N GLU A 115 -18.66 0.56 9.75
CA GLU A 115 -19.54 -0.31 10.52
C GLU A 115 -18.80 -1.40 11.31
N GLY A 116 -18.87 -1.33 12.65
CA GLY A 116 -18.54 -2.42 13.58
C GLY A 116 -17.06 -2.73 13.83
N ASP A 117 -16.79 -3.31 15.01
CA ASP A 117 -15.44 -3.65 15.46
C ASP A 117 -14.88 -4.87 14.71
N LEU A 118 -14.13 -4.63 13.63
CA LEU A 118 -13.43 -5.67 12.87
C LEU A 118 -12.04 -5.94 13.44
N THR A 119 -11.31 -4.91 13.87
CA THR A 119 -9.92 -5.05 14.34
C THR A 119 -9.81 -5.30 15.84
N LYS A 120 -10.89 -5.07 16.61
CA LYS A 120 -10.92 -5.16 18.09
C LYS A 120 -11.85 -6.26 18.61
N ARG A 121 -12.20 -7.21 17.76
CA ARG A 121 -13.18 -8.24 18.11
C ARG A 121 -12.59 -9.24 19.10
N THR A 122 -13.37 -9.61 20.11
CA THR A 122 -13.00 -10.62 21.10
C THR A 122 -14.05 -11.72 21.17
N THR A 123 -13.64 -12.92 21.57
CA THR A 123 -14.57 -14.00 21.92
C THR A 123 -15.11 -13.82 23.35
N THR A 124 -16.11 -14.61 23.73
CA THR A 124 -16.69 -14.62 25.08
C THR A 124 -15.64 -14.78 26.19
N ASP A 125 -14.58 -15.54 25.91
CA ASP A 125 -13.42 -15.78 26.79
C ASP A 125 -12.36 -14.66 26.76
N LYS A 126 -12.68 -13.46 26.26
CA LYS A 126 -11.76 -12.31 26.12
C LYS A 126 -10.51 -12.56 25.27
N LYS A 127 -10.45 -13.68 24.55
CA LYS A 127 -9.40 -13.94 23.55
C LYS A 127 -9.63 -13.11 22.28
N TYR A 128 -8.54 -12.68 21.66
CA TYR A 128 -8.60 -11.88 20.45
C TYR A 128 -9.08 -12.71 19.23
N LEU A 129 -10.01 -12.15 18.47
CA LEU A 129 -10.46 -12.72 17.20
C LEU A 129 -9.72 -12.04 16.05
N LEU A 130 -8.81 -12.79 15.44
CA LEU A 130 -7.91 -12.28 14.44
C LEU A 130 -8.58 -12.34 13.04
N PRO A 131 -8.62 -11.21 12.31
CA PRO A 131 -9.24 -11.17 10.99
C PRO A 131 -8.39 -11.92 9.96
N GLN A 132 -9.03 -12.80 9.21
CA GLN A 132 -8.45 -13.55 8.10
C GLN A 132 -9.12 -13.15 6.80
N ILE A 133 -8.32 -12.68 5.85
CA ILE A 133 -8.79 -12.26 4.55
C ILE A 133 -8.59 -13.42 3.58
N ARG A 134 -9.65 -13.75 2.84
CA ARG A 134 -9.68 -14.76 1.80
C ARG A 134 -10.14 -14.13 0.49
N THR A 135 -9.55 -14.59 -0.60
CA THR A 135 -9.93 -14.24 -1.97
C THR A 135 -9.85 -15.48 -2.86
N MET A 136 -10.02 -15.31 -4.17
CA MET A 136 -9.93 -16.36 -5.19
C MET A 136 -8.61 -17.15 -5.12
N GLY A 137 -8.61 -18.27 -4.40
CA GLY A 137 -7.46 -19.18 -4.28
C GLY A 137 -6.35 -18.72 -3.32
N TRP A 138 -6.58 -17.66 -2.54
CA TRP A 138 -5.59 -17.17 -1.56
C TRP A 138 -6.24 -16.80 -0.23
N LYS A 139 -5.52 -17.03 0.87
CA LYS A 139 -5.95 -16.72 2.24
C LYS A 139 -4.73 -16.21 3.03
N THR A 140 -4.95 -15.25 3.91
CA THR A 140 -3.93 -14.86 4.89
C THR A 140 -3.69 -15.99 5.90
N ASN A 141 -2.45 -16.10 6.38
CA ASN A 141 -2.04 -17.12 7.36
C ASN A 141 -2.60 -16.89 8.78
N GLY A 142 -3.37 -15.81 8.99
CA GLY A 142 -3.82 -15.43 10.32
C GLY A 142 -2.73 -14.80 11.20
N SER A 143 -1.72 -14.17 10.59
CA SER A 143 -0.75 -13.33 11.30
C SER A 143 -1.07 -11.85 11.13
N VAL A 144 -0.95 -11.10 12.22
CA VAL A 144 -1.09 -9.63 12.24
C VAL A 144 0.00 -8.96 11.42
N GLU A 145 1.24 -9.45 11.52
CA GLU A 145 2.40 -8.94 10.77
C GLU A 145 2.15 -8.95 9.27
N GLN A 146 1.54 -10.04 8.79
CA GLN A 146 1.20 -10.16 7.38
C GLN A 146 0.13 -9.14 6.97
N LEU A 147 -0.87 -8.87 7.81
CA LEU A 147 -1.92 -7.88 7.49
C LEU A 147 -1.38 -6.45 7.47
N CYS A 148 -0.45 -6.13 8.38
CA CYS A 148 0.16 -4.80 8.48
C CYS A 148 1.15 -4.53 7.34
N SER A 149 1.94 -5.53 6.94
CA SER A 149 2.95 -5.39 5.88
C SER A 149 2.40 -5.58 4.46
N LEU A 150 1.36 -6.39 4.28
CA LEU A 150 0.87 -6.74 2.95
C LEU A 150 -0.08 -5.67 2.40
N THR A 151 0.33 -5.07 1.29
CA THR A 151 -0.46 -4.12 0.49
C THR A 151 -1.34 -4.83 -0.54
N LEU A 152 -2.35 -4.13 -1.06
CA LEU A 152 -3.20 -4.66 -2.13
C LEU A 152 -2.38 -5.04 -3.37
N CYS A 153 -1.39 -4.23 -3.76
CA CYS A 153 -0.52 -4.54 -4.91
C CYS A 153 0.39 -5.75 -4.67
N ASN A 154 0.91 -5.93 -3.45
CA ASN A 154 1.73 -7.09 -3.07
C ASN A 154 0.89 -8.36 -2.94
N ALA A 155 -0.39 -8.22 -2.61
CA ALA A 155 -1.35 -9.31 -2.69
C ALA A 155 -1.79 -9.63 -4.13
N GLY A 156 -1.33 -8.87 -5.14
CA GLY A 156 -1.65 -9.07 -6.55
C GLY A 156 -2.88 -8.29 -7.05
N PHE A 157 -3.56 -7.54 -6.19
CA PHE A 157 -4.72 -6.71 -6.56
C PHE A 157 -4.23 -5.35 -7.09
N ARG A 158 -3.93 -5.30 -8.39
CA ARG A 158 -3.35 -4.12 -9.05
C ARG A 158 -4.34 -3.34 -9.91
N THR A 159 -5.46 -3.95 -10.28
CA THR A 159 -6.47 -3.35 -11.16
C THR A 159 -7.84 -3.97 -10.95
N GLY A 160 -8.89 -3.29 -11.39
CA GLY A 160 -10.25 -3.81 -11.44
C GLY A 160 -10.97 -3.84 -10.09
N SER A 161 -11.88 -4.81 -9.97
CA SER A 161 -12.72 -5.02 -8.79
C SER A 161 -12.38 -6.35 -8.14
N VAL A 162 -12.04 -6.35 -6.86
CA VAL A 162 -11.78 -7.56 -6.07
C VAL A 162 -12.83 -7.74 -5.00
N MET A 163 -13.22 -9.00 -4.74
CA MET A 163 -14.03 -9.37 -3.58
C MET A 163 -13.13 -10.02 -2.53
N LEU A 164 -13.14 -9.45 -1.32
CA LEU A 164 -12.44 -9.98 -0.15
C LEU A 164 -13.45 -10.55 0.83
N ASP A 165 -13.23 -11.78 1.29
CA ASP A 165 -14.03 -12.45 2.29
C ASP A 165 -13.26 -12.43 3.62
N ILE A 166 -13.82 -11.75 4.61
CA ILE A 166 -13.24 -11.57 5.94
C ILE A 166 -13.90 -12.57 6.87
N SER A 167 -13.08 -13.45 7.44
CA SER A 167 -13.45 -14.41 8.47
C SER A 167 -12.64 -14.14 9.73
N PHE A 168 -13.06 -14.67 10.88
CA PHE A 168 -12.34 -14.46 12.14
C PHE A 168 -11.84 -15.79 12.68
N GLN A 169 -10.60 -15.80 13.17
CA GLN A 169 -10.00 -16.94 13.84
C GLN A 169 -9.67 -16.58 15.29
N SER A 170 -10.04 -17.44 16.24
CA SER A 170 -9.62 -17.28 17.63
C SER A 170 -8.11 -17.44 17.75
N SER A 171 -7.46 -16.44 18.34
CA SER A 171 -6.06 -16.49 18.74
C SER A 171 -5.96 -16.74 20.25
N ASP A 172 -4.82 -17.24 20.72
CA ASP A 172 -4.56 -17.41 22.16
C ASP A 172 -4.06 -16.14 22.85
N PHE A 173 -3.86 -15.06 22.10
CA PHE A 173 -3.41 -13.78 22.63
C PHE A 173 -4.57 -12.91 23.12
N SER A 174 -4.30 -12.09 24.14
CA SER A 174 -5.20 -11.03 24.60
C SER A 174 -5.19 -9.86 23.61
N LEU A 175 -6.29 -9.10 23.58
CA LEU A 175 -6.43 -7.92 22.73
C LEU A 175 -5.32 -6.90 23.00
N GLU A 176 -4.99 -6.64 24.27
CA GLU A 176 -3.95 -5.66 24.67
C GLU A 176 -2.58 -6.00 24.08
N LYS A 177 -2.18 -7.27 24.16
CA LYS A 177 -0.91 -7.73 23.60
C LYS A 177 -0.87 -7.54 22.09
N ILE A 178 -1.99 -7.83 21.42
CA ILE A 178 -2.11 -7.68 19.97
C ILE A 178 -2.09 -6.20 19.57
N THR A 179 -2.79 -5.32 20.28
CA THR A 179 -2.78 -3.87 19.99
C THR A 179 -1.38 -3.30 20.11
N THR A 180 -0.63 -3.64 21.16
CA THR A 180 0.77 -3.21 21.29
C THR A 180 1.65 -3.76 20.17
N THR A 181 1.43 -5.01 19.76
CA THR A 181 2.16 -5.61 18.63
C THR A 181 1.86 -4.89 17.32
N ILE A 182 0.60 -4.51 17.09
CA ILE A 182 0.19 -3.74 15.90
C ILE A 182 0.86 -2.38 15.89
N GLU A 183 0.87 -1.68 17.03
CA GLU A 183 1.51 -0.36 17.16
C GLU A 183 3.01 -0.41 16.89
N ASP A 184 3.71 -1.42 17.42
CA ASP A 184 5.12 -1.68 17.11
C ASP A 184 5.33 -1.91 15.61
N LEU A 185 4.53 -2.80 15.00
CA LEU A 185 4.65 -3.12 13.58
C LEU A 185 4.39 -1.92 12.69
N ILE A 186 3.35 -1.13 12.97
CA ILE A 186 3.06 0.10 12.22
C ILE A 186 4.22 1.09 12.37
N SER A 187 4.78 1.22 13.57
CA SER A 187 5.93 2.10 13.82
C SER A 187 7.18 1.67 13.05
N ARG A 188 7.40 0.36 12.90
CA ARG A 188 8.51 -0.22 12.12
C ARG A 188 8.32 -0.13 10.60
N LEU A 189 7.08 -0.25 10.14
CA LEU A 189 6.72 -0.25 8.71
C LEU A 189 6.54 1.17 8.16
N SER A 190 6.33 2.16 9.04
CA SER A 190 6.34 3.56 8.65
C SER A 190 7.77 3.96 8.28
N PRO A 191 8.03 4.53 7.08
CA PRO A 191 9.29 5.20 6.82
C PRO A 191 9.37 6.37 7.80
N SER A 192 10.23 6.23 8.81
CA SER A 192 10.49 7.18 9.91
C SER A 192 10.10 8.63 9.58
N PRO A 193 9.17 9.27 10.32
CA PRO A 193 9.37 10.69 10.57
C PRO A 193 10.70 10.82 11.32
N SER A 194 11.60 11.65 10.81
CA SER A 194 12.80 12.08 11.52
C SER A 194 12.48 12.35 13.00
N PRO A 195 13.24 11.81 13.96
CA PRO A 195 13.13 12.25 15.34
C PRO A 195 13.70 13.67 15.44
N SER A 196 12.86 14.69 15.33
CA SER A 196 13.15 15.99 15.95
C SER A 196 12.50 15.99 17.33
N PRO A 197 13.26 15.70 18.41
CA PRO A 197 12.84 16.15 19.73
C PRO A 197 13.01 17.67 19.77
N SER A 198 11.91 18.40 19.73
CA SER A 198 11.87 19.70 20.41
C SER A 198 11.49 19.45 21.87
N PRO A 199 12.38 19.78 22.81
CA PRO A 199 11.96 20.35 24.07
C PRO A 199 12.44 21.80 24.20
N SER A 200 11.57 22.58 24.82
CA SER A 200 11.60 24.01 25.07
C SER A 200 12.91 24.63 25.58
N LEU A 201 13.09 25.89 25.19
CA LEU A 201 13.49 27.05 26.02
C LEU A 201 14.70 26.85 26.94
N MET A 202 15.89 27.17 26.42
CA MET A 202 16.92 27.85 27.21
C MET A 202 17.31 29.13 26.49
N GLU A 203 16.86 30.23 27.10
CA GLU A 203 17.33 31.59 26.88
C GLU A 203 18.84 31.63 27.12
N ILE A 204 19.61 31.83 26.06
CA ILE A 204 21.03 32.15 26.15
C ILE A 204 21.18 33.54 25.55
N SER A 205 21.25 34.49 26.46
CA SER A 205 21.62 35.88 26.26
C SER A 205 22.96 35.97 25.56
N ILE A 206 22.99 36.54 24.35
CA ILE A 206 24.20 37.08 23.72
C ILE A 206 23.84 38.43 23.13
N GLU A 207 24.05 39.43 23.97
CA GLU A 207 24.55 40.79 23.72
C GLU A 207 24.51 41.31 22.28
N GLU A 208 23.65 42.31 22.10
CA GLU A 208 23.51 43.21 20.95
C GLU A 208 24.72 44.16 20.86
N PRO A 209 25.55 44.12 19.79
CA PRO A 209 26.47 45.21 19.51
C PRO A 209 25.70 46.32 18.78
N SER A 210 25.28 47.30 19.56
CA SER A 210 24.70 48.57 19.14
C SER A 210 25.77 49.45 18.46
N LEU A 211 25.51 49.88 17.23
CA LEU A 211 26.19 51.03 16.60
C LEU A 211 25.25 51.75 15.61
N PRO A 212 25.46 53.05 15.36
CA PRO A 212 24.46 54.07 15.62
C PRO A 212 23.71 54.57 14.38
N PHE A 213 22.52 55.13 14.64
CA PHE A 213 21.78 56.01 13.72
C PHE A 213 22.64 57.19 13.24
N PRO A 214 22.48 57.57 11.96
CA PRO A 214 22.51 58.97 11.59
C PRO A 214 21.14 59.42 11.07
N SER A 215 20.72 60.56 11.62
CA SER A 215 19.48 61.28 11.43
C SER A 215 19.19 61.68 9.98
N ALA A 216 17.90 61.67 9.61
CA ALA A 216 17.30 62.51 8.55
C ALA A 216 17.62 64.01 8.81
N PRO A 217 17.49 64.97 7.88
CA PRO A 217 16.35 65.24 6.98
C PRO A 217 16.80 65.65 5.54
N HIS A 218 15.97 65.79 4.50
CA HIS A 218 15.11 66.92 4.11
C HIS A 218 14.58 66.56 2.69
N SER A 219 13.28 66.58 2.45
CA SER A 219 12.55 67.63 1.70
C SER A 219 12.60 67.56 0.16
N SER A 220 11.38 67.55 -0.39
CA SER A 220 10.91 68.25 -1.60
C SER A 220 11.10 67.62 -2.98
N SER A 221 9.95 67.45 -3.66
CA SER A 221 9.66 67.88 -5.04
C SER A 221 10.42 67.22 -6.19
N SER A 222 9.88 66.99 -7.39
CA SER A 222 8.57 67.17 -7.99
C SER A 222 8.65 66.56 -9.41
N SER A 223 7.47 66.29 -9.98
CA SER A 223 7.11 66.50 -11.39
C SER A 223 7.77 65.65 -12.51
N SER A 224 6.89 65.01 -13.29
CA SER A 224 6.81 65.03 -14.78
C SER A 224 8.01 64.52 -15.58
N SER A 225 7.91 63.80 -16.69
CA SER A 225 6.83 63.39 -17.61
C SER A 225 7.53 62.60 -18.73
N SER A 226 6.77 61.84 -19.54
CA SER A 226 6.95 61.65 -21.00
C SER A 226 8.36 61.29 -21.54
N SER A 227 8.59 60.29 -22.41
CA SER A 227 7.73 59.72 -23.44
C SER A 227 8.58 58.77 -24.31
N SER A 228 7.85 57.95 -25.07
CA SER A 228 8.04 57.64 -26.51
C SER A 228 9.10 56.64 -26.99
N SER A 229 8.63 55.93 -28.04
CA SER A 229 9.34 55.25 -29.15
C SER A 229 9.58 53.77 -28.89
N SER A 230 9.09 52.81 -29.69
CA SER A 230 8.47 52.81 -31.03
C SER A 230 7.59 51.58 -31.19
#